data_AF-A0A2A5HRU3-F1
#
_entry.id   AF-A0A2A5HRU3-F1
#
_cell.length_a   1.000
_cell.length_b   1.000
_cell.length_c   1.000
_cell.angle_alpha   90.00
_cell.angle_beta   90.00
_cell.angle_gamma   90.00
#
_symmetry.space_group_name_H-M   'P 1'
#
loop_
_entity.id
_entity.type
_entity.pdbx_description
1 polymer ?
#
loop_
_entity_poly.entity_id
_entity_poly.type
_entity_poly.pdbx_seq_one_letter_code
_entity_poly.pdbx_strand_id
1 'polypeptide(L)'
;MEAISAILSSNTFDPEDTPALQSLGVLFGDVFVADIDFHWVMVEDSIGTDPAIRFENTGLLIYPLTILSKRLAKGEQVDIFQLYATMVQQIQQALDQNAEDGAGFSSKK
;
A
#
# COMPACT_ATOMS: atom_id res chain seq x y z
N MET A 1 11.54 2.96 -7.59
CA MET A 1 11.82 3.23 -6.15
C MET A 1 12.87 4.32 -5.93
N GLU A 2 14.01 4.35 -6.62
CA GLU A 2 15.06 5.36 -6.40
C GLU A 2 14.58 6.82 -6.56
N ALA A 3 13.76 7.11 -7.58
CA ALA A 3 13.18 8.43 -7.75
C ALA A 3 12.36 8.88 -6.53
N ILE A 4 11.54 7.98 -5.96
CA ILE A 4 10.74 8.26 -4.75
C ILE A 4 11.69 8.56 -3.59
N SER A 5 12.72 7.73 -3.39
CA SER A 5 13.73 7.94 -2.34
C SER A 5 14.44 9.29 -2.46
N ALA A 6 14.81 9.69 -3.67
CA ALA A 6 15.46 10.98 -3.92
C ALA A 6 14.55 12.17 -3.56
N ILE A 7 13.26 12.11 -3.93
CA ILE A 7 12.32 13.18 -3.58
C ILE A 7 12.10 13.19 -2.05
N LEU A 8 11.91 12.04 -1.40
CA LEU A 8 11.81 11.95 0.06
C LEU A 8 13.03 12.53 0.79
N SER A 9 14.23 12.23 0.30
CA SER A 9 15.49 12.72 0.88
C SER A 9 15.68 14.23 0.73
N SER A 10 15.04 14.85 -0.26
CA SER A 10 15.09 16.30 -0.46
C SER A 10 14.34 17.09 0.63
N ASN A 11 13.47 16.42 1.40
CA ASN A 11 12.64 17.00 2.46
C ASN A 11 11.93 18.31 2.07
N THR A 12 11.60 18.47 0.79
CA THR A 12 11.04 19.72 0.24
C THR A 12 9.51 19.70 0.20
N PHE A 13 8.88 18.77 0.91
CA PHE A 13 7.42 18.66 0.94
C PHE A 13 6.81 19.64 1.93
N ASP A 14 5.82 20.37 1.47
CA ASP A 14 4.83 20.97 2.35
C ASP A 14 3.94 19.84 2.90
N PRO A 15 3.88 19.61 4.22
CA PRO A 15 3.03 18.58 4.82
C PRO A 15 1.54 18.78 4.53
N GLU A 16 1.12 19.98 4.12
CA GLU A 16 -0.26 20.29 3.75
C GLU A 16 -0.54 20.10 2.24
N ASP A 17 0.47 19.87 1.41
CA ASP A 17 0.32 19.63 -0.04
C ASP A 17 -0.14 18.19 -0.32
N THR A 18 -1.40 17.94 0.02
CA THR A 18 -2.06 16.65 -0.15
C THR A 18 -1.95 16.10 -1.58
N PRO A 19 -2.15 16.90 -2.65
CA PRO A 19 -1.95 16.43 -4.03
C PRO A 19 -0.54 15.91 -4.31
N ALA A 20 0.51 16.60 -3.85
CA ALA A 20 1.89 16.13 -4.01
C ALA A 20 2.14 14.83 -3.24
N LEU A 21 1.68 14.77 -1.98
CA LEU A 21 1.83 13.59 -1.12
C LEU A 21 1.09 12.36 -1.69
N GLN A 22 -0.11 12.56 -2.25
CA GLN A 22 -0.87 11.50 -2.89
C GLN A 22 -0.23 11.05 -4.21
N SER A 23 0.36 11.97 -4.99
CA SER A 23 1.07 11.65 -6.23
C SER A 23 2.27 10.73 -5.98
N LEU A 24 3.00 10.93 -4.88
CA LEU A 24 4.02 9.98 -4.44
C LEU A 24 3.44 8.61 -4.09
N GLY A 25 2.27 8.59 -3.46
CA GLY A 25 1.56 7.36 -3.16
C GLY A 25 1.14 6.60 -4.42
N VAL A 26 0.77 7.29 -5.50
CA VAL A 26 0.52 6.67 -6.81
C VAL A 26 1.81 6.03 -7.35
N LEU A 27 2.92 6.77 -7.38
CA LEU A 27 4.21 6.23 -7.82
C LEU A 27 4.67 5.04 -6.97
N PHE A 28 4.42 5.09 -5.66
CA PHE A 28 4.72 3.97 -4.77
C PHE A 28 3.82 2.78 -5.05
N GLY A 29 2.54 3.01 -5.34
CA GLY A 29 1.61 1.97 -5.73
C GLY A 29 2.01 1.26 -7.03
N ASP A 30 2.49 2.02 -8.02
CA ASP A 30 2.98 1.44 -9.27
C ASP A 30 4.19 0.51 -9.06
N VAL A 31 4.96 0.68 -7.97
CA VAL A 31 6.02 -0.29 -7.62
C VAL A 31 5.44 -1.65 -7.27
N PHE A 32 4.33 -1.71 -6.51
CA PHE A 32 3.66 -2.98 -6.20
C PHE A 32 3.05 -3.62 -7.44
N VAL A 33 2.43 -2.81 -8.30
CA VAL A 33 1.80 -3.31 -9.53
C VAL A 33 2.82 -3.75 -10.58
N ALA A 34 4.04 -3.19 -10.54
CA ALA A 34 5.15 -3.66 -11.37
C ALA A 34 5.70 -5.03 -10.91
N ASP A 35 5.54 -5.36 -9.62
CA ASP A 35 5.76 -6.70 -9.12
C ASP A 35 4.55 -7.61 -9.45
N ILE A 36 4.76 -8.93 -9.37
CA ILE A 36 3.77 -9.91 -9.81
C ILE A 36 2.57 -9.89 -8.84
N ASP A 37 1.36 -10.00 -9.40
CA ASP A 37 0.09 -10.30 -8.71
C ASP A 37 -0.65 -9.15 -8.00
N PHE A 38 -0.24 -7.89 -8.21
CA PHE A 38 -1.01 -6.72 -7.76
C PHE A 38 -1.70 -5.96 -8.90
N HIS A 39 -2.87 -5.40 -8.63
CA HIS A 39 -3.55 -4.50 -9.57
C HIS A 39 -4.34 -3.38 -8.88
N TRP A 40 -4.43 -2.23 -9.56
CA TRP A 40 -5.23 -1.09 -9.10
C TRP A 40 -6.73 -1.41 -9.18
N VAL A 41 -7.44 -1.04 -8.12
CA VAL A 41 -8.90 -1.12 -8.01
C VAL A 41 -9.44 0.15 -7.38
N MET A 42 -10.69 0.49 -7.70
CA MET A 42 -11.44 1.51 -6.96
C MET A 42 -12.27 0.79 -5.90
N VAL A 43 -12.13 1.19 -4.64
CA VAL A 43 -12.91 0.66 -3.52
C VAL A 43 -13.92 1.71 -3.11
N GLU A 44 -15.20 1.35 -3.14
CA GLU A 44 -16.31 2.23 -2.73
C GLU A 44 -16.79 1.84 -1.33
N ASP A 45 -16.91 2.83 -0.46
CA ASP A 45 -17.51 2.73 0.87
C ASP A 45 -18.62 3.77 1.06
N SER A 46 -19.15 3.89 2.29
CA SER A 46 -20.24 4.82 2.59
C SER A 46 -19.83 6.29 2.56
N ILE A 47 -18.53 6.59 2.50
CA ILE A 47 -17.96 7.95 2.54
C ILE A 47 -17.46 8.36 1.16
N GLY A 48 -16.99 7.43 0.32
CA GLY A 48 -16.58 7.72 -1.04
C GLY A 48 -15.91 6.56 -1.76
N THR A 49 -15.13 6.91 -2.80
CA THR A 49 -14.39 5.93 -3.60
C THR A 49 -12.90 6.26 -3.56
N ASP A 50 -12.11 5.31 -3.09
CA ASP A 50 -10.65 5.46 -2.96
C ASP A 50 -9.89 4.45 -3.85
N PRO A 51 -8.79 4.87 -4.49
CA PRO A 51 -7.92 3.95 -5.21
C PRO A 51 -7.11 3.10 -4.23
N ALA A 52 -7.08 1.79 -4.49
CA ALA A 52 -6.32 0.81 -3.74
C ALA A 52 -5.64 -0.17 -4.68
N ILE A 53 -4.71 -0.95 -4.14
CA ILE A 53 -4.08 -2.06 -4.83
C ILE A 53 -4.56 -3.35 -4.18
N ARG A 54 -5.00 -4.29 -5.01
CA ARG A 54 -5.44 -5.61 -4.59
C ARG A 54 -4.41 -6.67 -4.96
N PHE A 55 -4.16 -7.59 -4.05
CA PHE A 55 -3.40 -8.80 -4.33
C PHE A 55 -4.31 -9.88 -4.92
N GLU A 56 -4.06 -10.28 -6.16
CA GLU A 56 -4.84 -11.25 -6.93
C GLU A 56 -6.36 -11.06 -6.74
N ASN A 57 -7.11 -12.17 -6.61
CA ASN A 57 -8.53 -12.17 -6.28
C ASN A 57 -8.78 -12.26 -4.76
N THR A 58 -7.80 -11.91 -3.93
CA THR A 58 -7.96 -11.90 -2.48
C THR A 58 -8.70 -10.64 -2.01
N GLY A 59 -9.19 -10.65 -0.77
CA GLY A 59 -9.71 -9.46 -0.10
C GLY A 59 -8.62 -8.49 0.38
N LEU A 60 -7.34 -8.78 0.13
CA LEU A 60 -6.23 -7.99 0.64
C LEU A 60 -6.06 -6.70 -0.19
N LEU A 61 -6.23 -5.56 0.48
CA LEU A 61 -6.17 -4.22 -0.10
C LEU A 61 -5.08 -3.39 0.54
N ILE A 62 -4.35 -2.65 -0.29
CA ILE A 62 -3.32 -1.69 0.12
C ILE A 62 -3.74 -0.31 -0.38
N TYR A 63 -3.64 0.70 0.48
CA TYR A 63 -3.98 2.08 0.15
C TYR A 63 -2.71 2.94 0.10
N PRO A 64 -1.89 2.84 -0.96
CA PRO A 64 -0.55 3.42 -1.00
C PRO A 64 -0.56 4.96 -0.88
N LEU A 65 -1.62 5.62 -1.38
CA LEU A 65 -1.86 7.06 -1.20
C LEU A 65 -1.92 7.45 0.28
N THR A 66 -2.61 6.66 1.10
CA THR A 66 -2.83 6.98 2.51
C THR A 66 -1.66 6.57 3.39
N ILE A 67 -1.00 5.45 3.08
CA ILE A 67 0.15 4.93 3.84
C ILE A 67 1.29 5.93 3.82
N LEU A 68 1.59 6.51 2.65
CA LEU A 68 2.68 7.45 2.50
C LEU A 68 2.30 8.85 3.01
N SER A 69 1.15 9.38 2.60
CA SER A 69 0.72 10.74 3.00
C SER A 69 0.58 10.90 4.52
N LYS A 70 0.03 9.90 5.23
CA LYS A 70 -0.10 9.94 6.70
C LYS A 70 1.22 10.03 7.45
N ARG A 71 2.32 9.50 6.88
CA ARG A 71 3.65 9.55 7.49
C ARG A 71 4.31 10.90 7.21
N LEU A 72 4.26 11.33 5.95
CA LEU A 72 4.85 12.61 5.53
C LEU A 72 4.16 13.81 6.18
N ALA A 73 2.83 13.80 6.32
CA ALA A 73 2.07 14.85 7.01
C ALA A 73 2.44 14.97 8.51
N LYS A 74 2.99 13.91 9.12
CA LYS A 74 3.50 13.93 10.51
C LYS A 74 4.96 14.35 10.62
N GLY A 75 5.61 14.66 9.50
CA GLY A 75 7.05 14.93 9.46
C GLY A 75 7.92 13.70 9.72
N GLU A 76 7.39 12.49 9.53
CA GLU A 76 8.17 11.27 9.67
C GLU A 76 9.17 11.14 8.50
N GLN A 77 10.42 10.78 8.81
CA GLN A 77 11.35 10.35 7.77
C GLN A 77 10.97 8.96 7.29
N VAL A 78 10.68 8.83 6.00
CA VAL A 78 10.27 7.57 5.39
C VAL A 78 11.42 7.02 4.56
N ASP A 79 11.95 5.87 4.97
CA ASP A 79 12.74 5.01 4.10
C ASP A 79 11.78 4.18 3.23
N ILE A 80 11.70 4.51 1.95
CA ILE A 80 10.77 3.87 1.02
C ILE A 80 11.08 2.39 0.78
N PHE A 81 12.36 1.99 0.84
CA PHE A 81 12.77 0.61 0.62
C PHE A 81 12.40 -0.24 1.82
N GLN A 82 12.67 0.27 3.03
CA GLN A 82 12.27 -0.41 4.26
C GLN A 82 10.74 -0.50 4.37
N LEU A 83 10.02 0.56 4.02
CA LEU A 83 8.56 0.56 4.00
C LEU A 83 8.03 -0.51 3.04
N TYR A 84 8.59 -0.59 1.82
CA TYR A 84 8.23 -1.60 0.84
C TYR A 84 8.43 -3.03 1.38
N ALA A 85 9.64 -3.32 1.87
CA ALA A 85 9.99 -4.64 2.40
C ALA A 85 9.09 -5.06 3.56
N THR A 86 8.80 -4.14 4.49
CA THR A 86 7.89 -4.41 5.61
C THR A 86 6.47 -4.69 5.14
N MET A 87 5.97 -3.98 4.13
CA MET A 87 4.63 -4.22 3.59
C MET A 87 4.55 -5.58 2.89
N VAL A 88 5.52 -5.93 2.04
CA VAL A 88 5.58 -7.25 1.39
C VAL A 88 5.59 -8.37 2.44
N GLN A 89 6.38 -8.23 3.50
CA GLN A 89 6.42 -9.20 4.60
C GLN A 89 5.05 -9.36 5.28
N GLN A 90 4.36 -8.25 5.56
CA GLN A 90 3.02 -8.28 6.19
C GLN A 90 1.98 -8.93 5.27
N ILE A 91 2.06 -8.66 3.97
CA ILE A 91 1.17 -9.26 2.97
C ILE A 91 1.38 -10.77 2.95
N GLN A 92 2.63 -11.23 2.88
CA GLN A 92 2.94 -12.66 2.89
C GLN A 92 2.42 -13.34 4.16
N GLN A 93 2.62 -12.73 5.33
CA GLN A 93 2.10 -13.26 6.59
C GLN A 93 0.57 -13.35 6.61
N ALA A 94 -0.12 -12.35 6.06
CA ALA A 94 -1.58 -12.36 5.97
C ALA A 94 -2.08 -13.44 5.01
N LEU A 95 -1.35 -13.71 3.91
CA LEU A 95 -1.69 -14.78 2.98
C LEU A 95 -1.49 -16.16 3.62
N ASP A 96 -0.40 -16.35 4.35
CA ASP A 96 -0.10 -17.60 5.04
C ASP A 96 -1.18 -17.91 6.10
N GLN A 97 -1.60 -16.90 6.88
CA GLN A 97 -2.68 -17.03 7.87
C GLN A 97 -4.03 -17.37 7.22
N ASN A 98 -4.38 -16.72 6.10
CA ASN A 98 -5.61 -17.02 5.37
C ASN A 98 -5.61 -18.44 4.77
N ALA A 99 -4.44 -18.96 4.37
CA ALA A 99 -4.31 -20.33 3.89
C ALA A 99 -4.51 -21.35 5.02
N GLU A 100 -4.02 -21.07 6.23
CA GLU A 100 -4.23 -21.91 7.41
C GLU A 100 -5.70 -21.87 7.90
N ASP A 101 -6.32 -20.69 7.91
CA ASP A 101 -7.72 -20.51 8.32
C ASP A 101 -8.72 -21.10 7.30
N GLY A 102 -8.42 -21.00 6.00
CA GLY A 102 -9.21 -21.58 4.92
C GLY A 102 -9.22 -23.12 4.89
N ALA A 103 -8.17 -23.76 5.42
CA ALA A 103 -8.12 -25.21 5.61
C ALA A 103 -9.05 -25.71 6.75
N GLY A 104 -9.57 -24.80 7.59
CA GLY A 104 -10.42 -25.11 8.75
C GLY A 104 -11.92 -25.23 8.48
N PHE A 105 -12.42 -24.83 7.29
CA PHE A 105 -13.87 -24.76 7.04
C PHE A 105 -14.43 -25.85 6.11
N SER A 106 -13.63 -26.85 5.72
CA SER A 106 -14.16 -28.05 5.03
C SER A 106 -14.58 -29.14 6.02
N SER A 107 -15.59 -28.86 6.84
CA SER A 107 -16.51 -29.89 7.36
C SER A 107 -17.66 -29.26 8.14
N LYS A 108 -18.84 -29.20 7.52
CA LYS A 108 -20.03 -29.94 7.97
C LYS A 108 -21.22 -29.66 7.04
N LYS A 109 -21.58 -30.74 6.34
CA LYS A 109 -22.90 -31.20 5.88
C LYS A 109 -23.86 -30.22 5.22
#